data_AF-A0A925HH66-F1
#
_entry.id   AF-A0A925HH66-F1
#
_cell.length_a   1.000
_cell.length_b   1.000
_cell.length_c   1.000
_cell.angle_alpha   90.00
_cell.angle_beta   90.00
_cell.angle_gamma   90.00
#
_symmetry.space_group_name_H-M   'P 1'
#
loop_
_entity.id
_entity.type
_entity.pdbx_description
1 polymer ?
#
loop_
_entity_poly.entity_id
_entity_poly.type
_entity_poly.pdbx_seq_one_letter_code
_entity_poly.pdbx_strand_id
1 'polypeptide(L)'
;MSESEDIDLLAAEYALGTLPAAERASVALRARMEPTLAAAIEDWERRLSPLSETIAAREVPADLWARIEDRIDAQAGGSSVVGIER
;
A
#
# COMPACT_ATOMS: atom_id res chain seq x y z
N MET A 1 19.00 11.21 -17.31
CA MET A 1 17.67 10.69 -16.95
C MET A 1 16.76 11.90 -16.83
N SER A 2 15.60 11.83 -17.45
CA SER A 2 14.53 12.82 -17.33
C SER A 2 13.82 12.64 -16.00
N GLU A 3 13.28 13.72 -15.42
CA GLU A 3 12.43 13.66 -14.23
C GLU A 3 11.26 12.67 -14.39
N SER A 4 10.73 12.53 -15.61
CA SER A 4 9.69 11.54 -15.92
C SER A 4 10.21 10.09 -15.86
N GLU A 5 11.47 9.85 -16.23
CA GLU A 5 12.07 8.51 -16.16
C GLU A 5 12.36 8.14 -14.69
N ASP A 6 12.77 9.13 -13.88
CA ASP A 6 13.00 8.93 -12.44
C ASP A 6 11.70 8.62 -11.70
N ILE A 7 10.60 9.32 -12.02
CA ILE A 7 9.27 9.04 -11.45
C ILE A 7 8.77 7.65 -11.85
N ASP A 8 8.93 7.25 -13.11
CA ASP A 8 8.47 5.94 -13.57
C ASP A 8 9.25 4.80 -12.90
N LEU A 9 10.57 4.94 -12.76
CA LEU A 9 11.40 3.96 -12.06
C LEU A 9 11.03 3.85 -10.57
N LEU A 10 10.90 4.98 -9.88
CA LEU A 10 10.54 5.01 -8.46
C LEU A 10 9.15 4.40 -8.22
N ALA A 11 8.20 4.67 -9.12
CA ALA A 11 6.87 4.06 -9.08
C ALA A 11 6.92 2.53 -9.28
N ALA A 12 7.79 2.05 -10.18
CA ALA A 12 7.99 0.62 -10.40
C ALA A 12 8.50 -0.08 -9.13
N GLU A 13 9.52 0.48 -8.48
CA GLU A 13 10.11 -0.05 -7.25
C GLU A 13 9.11 -0.02 -6.08
N TYR A 14 8.32 1.05 -6.00
CA TYR A 14 7.25 1.16 -5.01
C TYR A 14 6.19 0.06 -5.20
N ALA A 15 5.70 -0.12 -6.43
CA ALA A 15 4.66 -1.09 -6.76
C ALA A 15 5.13 -2.54 -6.58
N LEU A 16 6.39 -2.84 -6.92
CA LEU A 16 7.01 -4.15 -6.69
C LEU A 16 7.34 -4.41 -5.21
N GLY A 17 7.33 -3.37 -4.37
CA GLY A 17 7.68 -3.48 -2.96
C GLY A 17 9.16 -3.72 -2.69
N THR A 18 10.04 -3.33 -3.61
CA THR A 18 11.51 -3.52 -3.49
C THR A 18 12.20 -2.40 -2.71
N LEU A 19 11.50 -1.29 -2.44
CA LEU A 19 12.02 -0.18 -1.67
C LEU A 19 12.22 -0.54 -0.18
N PRO A 20 13.30 -0.05 0.46
CA PRO A 20 13.43 -0.07 1.92
C PRO A 20 12.23 0.58 2.61
N ALA A 21 11.88 0.10 3.81
CA ALA A 21 10.66 0.53 4.51
C ALA A 21 10.54 2.06 4.71
N ALA A 22 11.64 2.73 5.04
CA ALA A 22 11.68 4.18 5.22
C ALA A 22 11.43 4.94 3.90
N GLU A 23 12.01 4.45 2.81
CA GLU A 23 11.86 5.04 1.48
C GLU A 23 10.45 4.82 0.94
N ARG A 24 9.89 3.62 1.11
CA ARG A 24 8.50 3.33 0.78
C ARG A 24 7.54 4.26 1.53
N ALA A 25 7.79 4.55 2.80
CA ALA A 25 6.99 5.50 3.57
C ALA A 25 7.10 6.94 3.02
N SER A 26 8.31 7.36 2.61
CA SER A 26 8.54 8.65 1.97
C SER A 26 7.80 8.77 0.64
N VAL A 27 7.87 7.76 -0.23
CA VAL A 27 7.13 7.72 -1.50
C VAL A 27 5.63 7.76 -1.28
N ALA A 28 5.11 7.03 -0.29
CA ALA A 28 3.69 7.05 0.06
C ALA A 28 3.22 8.44 0.53
N LEU A 29 4.07 9.20 1.23
CA LEU A 29 3.77 10.58 1.61
C LEU A 29 3.81 11.51 0.40
N ARG A 30 4.83 11.39 -0.46
CA ARG A 30 4.98 12.17 -1.68
C ARG A 30 3.82 11.97 -2.65
N ALA A 31 3.38 10.74 -2.87
CA ALA A 31 2.26 10.42 -3.76
C ALA A 31 0.94 11.10 -3.34
N ARG A 32 0.77 11.48 -2.07
CA ARG A 32 -0.40 12.27 -1.62
C ARG A 32 -0.39 13.71 -2.11
N MET A 33 0.80 14.23 -2.46
CA MET A 33 1.03 15.63 -2.84
C MET A 33 1.45 15.77 -4.31
N GLU A 34 1.93 14.71 -4.95
CA GLU A 34 2.46 14.67 -6.32
C GLU A 34 1.57 13.78 -7.21
N PRO A 35 0.58 14.34 -7.94
CA PRO A 35 -0.36 13.55 -8.74
C PRO A 35 0.30 12.72 -9.86
N THR A 36 1.42 13.20 -10.40
CA THR A 36 2.20 12.49 -11.43
C THR A 36 2.80 11.19 -10.88
N LEU A 37 3.36 11.23 -9.66
CA LEU A 37 3.88 10.04 -8.98
C LEU A 37 2.74 9.08 -8.62
N ALA A 38 1.61 9.59 -8.12
CA ALA A 38 0.45 8.76 -7.82
C ALA A 38 -0.09 8.02 -9.06
N ALA A 39 -0.21 8.72 -10.19
CA ALA A 39 -0.64 8.12 -11.45
C ALA A 39 0.34 7.04 -11.95
N ALA A 40 1.66 7.31 -11.87
CA ALA A 40 2.67 6.33 -12.25
C ALA A 40 2.62 5.06 -11.39
N ILE A 41 2.40 5.21 -10.07
CA ILE A 41 2.21 4.08 -9.16
C ILE A 41 0.98 3.27 -9.55
N GLU A 42 -0.18 3.93 -9.76
CA GLU A 42 -1.41 3.26 -10.16
C GLU A 42 -1.24 2.49 -11.48
N ASP A 43 -0.54 3.08 -12.45
CA ASP A 43 -0.26 2.43 -13.72
C ASP A 43 0.62 1.19 -13.54
N TRP A 44 1.61 1.22 -12.64
CA TRP A 44 2.41 0.03 -12.30
C TRP A 44 1.58 -1.03 -11.57
N GLU A 45 0.76 -0.65 -10.59
CA GLU A 45 -0.13 -1.58 -9.89
C GLU A 45 -1.11 -2.26 -10.85
N ARG A 46 -1.70 -1.51 -11.80
CA ARG A 46 -2.59 -2.06 -12.83
C ARG A 46 -1.87 -3.02 -13.77
N ARG A 47 -0.62 -2.70 -14.16
CA ARG A 47 0.22 -3.59 -14.99
C ARG A 47 0.55 -4.90 -14.30
N LEU A 48 0.78 -4.87 -12.98
CA LEU A 48 1.21 -6.03 -12.20
C LEU A 48 0.06 -6.85 -11.62
N SER A 49 -1.14 -6.27 -11.48
CA SER A 49 -2.32 -6.92 -10.91
C SER A 49 -2.61 -8.33 -11.48
N PRO A 50 -2.54 -8.59 -12.80
CA PRO A 50 -2.80 -9.92 -13.36
C PRO A 50 -1.84 -11.03 -12.87
N LEU A 51 -0.64 -10.68 -12.40
CA LEU A 51 0.29 -11.66 -11.86
C LEU A 51 -0.28 -12.35 -10.61
N SER A 52 -1.11 -11.65 -9.83
CA SER A 52 -1.75 -12.21 -8.63
C SER A 52 -2.71 -13.36 -8.96
N GLU A 53 -3.34 -13.35 -10.14
CA GLU A 53 -4.27 -14.39 -10.59
C GLU A 53 -3.57 -15.73 -10.88
N THR A 54 -2.23 -15.71 -11.03
CA THR A 54 -1.43 -16.91 -11.27
C THR A 54 -1.08 -17.67 -9.99
N ILE A 55 -1.37 -17.09 -8.82
CA ILE A 55 -1.04 -17.66 -7.51
C ILE A 55 -2.13 -18.65 -7.10
N ALA A 56 -1.76 -19.92 -6.94
CA ALA A 56 -2.69 -20.94 -6.45
C ALA A 56 -3.15 -20.64 -5.01
N ALA A 57 -4.45 -20.78 -4.78
CA ALA A 57 -5.03 -20.65 -3.44
C ALA A 57 -4.45 -21.70 -2.49
N ARG A 58 -4.15 -21.30 -1.25
CA ARG A 58 -3.68 -22.18 -0.18
C ARG A 58 -4.64 -22.10 1.00
N GLU A 59 -5.05 -23.26 1.50
CA GLU A 59 -5.92 -23.34 2.67
C GLU A 59 -5.28 -22.67 3.89
N VAL A 60 -6.09 -21.91 4.62
CA VAL A 60 -5.73 -21.21 5.85
C VAL A 60 -6.49 -21.81 7.03
N PRO A 61 -6.00 -21.66 8.27
CA PRO A 61 -6.76 -22.07 9.46
C PRO A 61 -8.15 -21.42 9.49
N ALA A 62 -9.18 -22.19 9.86
CA ALA A 62 -10.58 -21.75 9.83
C ALA A 62 -10.87 -20.57 10.78
N ASP A 63 -10.06 -20.41 11.83
CA ASP A 63 -10.13 -19.32 12.81
C ASP A 63 -9.39 -18.04 12.38
N LEU A 64 -8.68 -18.06 11.24
CA LEU A 64 -7.83 -16.94 10.82
C LEU A 64 -8.64 -15.65 10.63
N TRP A 65 -9.86 -15.75 10.09
CA TRP A 65 -10.70 -14.58 9.87
C TRP A 65 -11.10 -13.92 11.20
N ALA A 66 -11.61 -14.70 12.15
CA ALA A 66 -11.97 -14.22 13.48
C ALA A 66 -10.78 -13.53 14.18
N ARG A 67 -9.57 -14.11 14.05
CA ARG A 67 -8.34 -13.52 14.62
C ARG A 67 -7.91 -12.21 13.95
N ILE A 68 -8.27 -12.00 12.69
CA ILE A 68 -8.04 -10.72 12.00
C ILE A 68 -9.02 -9.68 12.53
N GLU A 69 -10.31 -10.03 12.63
CA GLU A 69 -11.37 -9.17 13.16
C GLU A 69 -11.04 -8.70 14.59
N ASP A 70 -10.74 -9.63 15.50
CA ASP A 70 -10.38 -9.33 16.89
C ASP A 70 -9.22 -8.31 16.99
N ARG A 71 -8.24 -8.41 16.09
CA ARG A 71 -7.06 -7.53 16.10
C ARG A 71 -7.34 -6.16 15.50
N ILE A 72 -8.23 -6.07 14.52
CA ILE A 72 -8.69 -4.79 13.97
C ILE A 72 -9.48 -4.04 15.06
N ASP A 73 -10.39 -4.72 15.76
CA ASP A 73 -11.19 -4.13 16.83
C ASP A 73 -10.33 -3.66 18.01
N ALA A 74 -9.32 -4.46 18.40
CA ALA A 74 -8.36 -4.07 19.43
C ALA A 74 -7.56 -2.80 19.06
N GLN A 75 -7.24 -2.58 17.79
CA GLN A 75 -6.57 -1.37 17.33
C GLN A 75 -7.51 -0.17 17.23
N ALA A 76 -8.77 -0.39 16.83
CA ALA A 76 -9.80 0.64 16.81
C ALA A 76 -10.10 1.18 18.21
N GLY A 77 -10.11 0.32 19.24
CA GLY A 77 -10.29 0.71 20.64
C GLY A 77 -9.13 1.54 21.24
N GLY A 78 -7.95 1.52 20.62
CA GLY A 78 -6.78 2.31 21.03
C GLY A 78 -6.61 3.65 20.29
N SER A 79 -7.35 3.86 19.19
CA SER A 79 -7.35 5.13 18.46
C SER A 79 -8.32 6.08 19.15
N SER A 80 -7.82 6.89 20.07
CA SER A 80 -8.62 7.94 20.71
C SER A 80 -9.06 8.93 19.64
N VAL A 81 -10.29 8.79 19.17
CA VAL A 81 -10.96 9.78 18.32
C VAL A 81 -11.08 11.04 19.16
N VAL A 82 -10.22 12.02 18.90
CA VAL A 82 -10.30 13.35 19.52
C VAL A 82 -11.63 13.95 19.07
N GLY A 83 -12.65 13.83 19.94
CA GLY A 83 -13.92 14.50 19.77
C GLY A 83 -13.67 16.01 19.75
N ILE A 84 -13.73 16.61 18.57
CA ILE A 84 -13.82 18.06 18.44
C ILE A 84 -15.25 18.42 18.84
N GLU A 85 -15.50 18.62 20.14
CA GLU A 85 -16.68 19.35 20.60
C GLU A 85 -16.54 20.82 20.17
N ARG A 86 -17.63 21.35 19.60
CA ARG A 86 -17.73 22.74 19.14
C ARG A 86 -17.95 23.71 20.29
#